data_AF-A0A165NPU6-F1
#
_entry.id   AF-A0A165NPU6-F1
#
_cell.length_a   1.000
_cell.length_b   1.000
_cell.length_c   1.000
_cell.angle_alpha   90.00
_cell.angle_beta   90.00
_cell.angle_gamma   90.00
#
_symmetry.space_group_name_H-M   'P 1'
#
loop_
_entity.id
_entity.type
_entity.pdbx_description
1 polymer ?
#
loop_
_entity_poly.entity_id
_entity_poly.type
_entity_poly.pdbx_seq_one_letter_code
_entity_poly.pdbx_strand_id
1 'polypeptide(L)'
;MESQAHALALALAAESDLALCPVCFLTFREQLEDNLAVHRLRVNAHPFWTSLMRFVTVARVYTAGICERISERLWMNWCRCRQCRPSSALQNVNRTRPFFEMTMRSACRLLHLCLSVPSKHGRPLRVFAHNRGLWPTTREQLVPYGAPQTIRALVQCHRNLTPTMALIVMLLIRFRPLLYPEIVKDDNRLPLVSSLITTIECYAYDAPNSQRTRLSGTPEGTFLYLLKEGPGVQADDARQFTVGQELELYHALVQLPTSPHCADEQSWWTYSMTVLMLSLLERLPVEERADPPYFLRDFVEQTSRRTRHPYVDFRGMYRYVQDHGSCFGPGCDKAPPSYTFSLCAKCRVVKYCSRDCQRNDWKNEPFPHREICDIFHELLAVTDLDAPVEAFAQACRDHAVPEERLEQLCDWVQFGVLQCERPTCASLVPYPRIQTDRFCGV
;
A
#
# COMPACT_ATOMS: atom_id res chain seq x y z
N MET A 1 -9.76 12.65 -29.33
CA MET A 1 -9.35 11.84 -28.15
C MET A 1 -10.41 10.82 -27.76
N GLU A 2 -11.65 11.21 -27.42
CA GLU A 2 -12.71 10.26 -27.01
C GLU A 2 -13.07 9.24 -28.09
N SER A 3 -13.24 9.68 -29.34
CA SER A 3 -13.45 8.77 -30.49
C SER A 3 -12.30 7.76 -30.66
N GLN A 4 -11.06 8.19 -30.45
CA GLN A 4 -9.88 7.31 -30.49
C GLN A 4 -9.86 6.33 -29.31
N ALA A 5 -10.22 6.79 -28.10
CA ALA A 5 -10.37 5.94 -26.92
C ALA A 5 -11.44 4.85 -27.14
N HIS A 6 -12.57 5.21 -27.78
CA HIS A 6 -13.62 4.27 -28.14
C HIS A 6 -13.14 3.21 -29.15
N ALA A 7 -12.44 3.63 -30.21
CA ALA A 7 -11.86 2.70 -31.17
C ALA A 7 -10.84 1.75 -30.53
N LEU A 8 -10.00 2.26 -29.62
CA LEU A 8 -9.04 1.45 -28.87
C LEU A 8 -9.74 0.50 -27.89
N ALA A 9 -10.85 0.91 -27.26
CA ALA A 9 -11.65 0.04 -26.41
C ALA A 9 -12.16 -1.17 -27.17
N LEU A 10 -12.72 -0.97 -28.37
CA LEU A 10 -13.18 -2.05 -29.24
C LEU A 10 -12.02 -2.98 -29.66
N ALA A 11 -10.86 -2.40 -30.00
CA ALA A 11 -9.68 -3.18 -30.37
C ALA A 11 -9.09 -4.02 -29.23
N LEU A 12 -9.29 -3.59 -27.98
CA LEU A 12 -8.88 -4.30 -26.76
C LEU A 12 -9.90 -5.33 -26.28
N ALA A 13 -11.18 -5.18 -26.65
CA ALA A 13 -12.27 -6.03 -26.16
C ALA A 13 -12.21 -7.47 -26.68
N ALA A 14 -11.59 -7.70 -27.83
CA ALA A 14 -11.34 -9.05 -28.37
C ALA A 14 -10.10 -9.66 -27.70
N GLU A 15 -10.28 -10.16 -26.47
CA GLU A 15 -9.20 -10.68 -25.60
C GLU A 15 -8.29 -11.72 -26.28
N SER A 16 -8.82 -12.50 -27.22
CA SER A 16 -8.13 -13.55 -27.98
C SER A 16 -7.74 -13.16 -29.41
N ASP A 17 -8.31 -12.08 -29.96
CA ASP A 17 -8.02 -11.58 -31.31
C ASP A 17 -7.85 -10.07 -31.30
N LEU A 18 -6.78 -9.64 -30.63
CA LEU A 18 -6.41 -8.23 -30.50
C LEU A 18 -6.30 -7.60 -31.89
N ALA A 19 -7.25 -6.74 -32.25
CA ALA A 19 -7.22 -5.92 -33.46
C ALA A 19 -6.38 -4.64 -33.28
N LEU A 20 -5.69 -4.52 -32.14
CA LEU A 20 -4.94 -3.35 -31.73
C LEU A 20 -3.70 -3.14 -32.60
N CYS A 21 -3.51 -1.92 -33.11
CA CYS A 21 -2.21 -1.46 -33.60
C CYS A 21 -1.38 -0.97 -32.39
N PRO A 22 -0.27 -1.63 -32.03
CA PRO A 22 0.51 -1.29 -30.84
C PRO A 22 1.16 0.11 -30.93
N VAL A 23 1.49 0.59 -32.14
CA VAL A 23 2.07 1.92 -32.34
C VAL A 23 1.02 3.02 -32.17
N CYS A 24 -0.18 2.86 -32.75
CA CYS A 24 -1.28 3.80 -32.50
C CYS A 24 -1.64 3.87 -31.02
N PHE A 25 -1.61 2.73 -30.31
CA PHE A 25 -1.86 2.68 -28.88
C PHE A 25 -0.76 3.41 -28.08
N LEU A 26 0.51 3.23 -28.45
CA LEU A 26 1.63 3.92 -27.82
C LEU A 26 1.54 5.45 -28.06
N THR A 27 1.28 5.88 -29.29
CA THR A 27 1.08 7.31 -29.62
C THR A 27 -0.11 7.88 -28.85
N PHE A 28 -1.20 7.12 -28.70
CA PHE A 28 -2.33 7.54 -27.88
C PHE A 28 -1.94 7.68 -26.40
N ARG A 29 -1.15 6.76 -25.85
CA ARG A 29 -0.62 6.87 -24.48
C ARG A 29 0.18 8.16 -24.30
N GLU A 30 1.07 8.48 -25.23
CA GLU A 30 1.91 9.68 -25.18
C GLU A 30 1.07 10.97 -25.15
N GLN A 31 -0.09 10.98 -25.81
CA GLN A 31 -1.04 12.11 -25.75
C GLN A 31 -1.73 12.24 -24.38
N LEU A 32 -1.66 11.23 -23.52
CA LEU A 32 -2.31 11.19 -22.19
C LEU A 32 -1.33 11.46 -21.04
N GLU A 33 -0.14 12.00 -21.31
CA GLU A 33 0.80 12.38 -20.25
C GLU A 33 0.32 13.60 -19.43
N ASP A 34 -0.66 14.36 -19.94
CA ASP A 34 -1.36 15.42 -19.20
C ASP A 34 -2.52 14.86 -18.34
N ASN A 35 -2.50 15.21 -17.04
CA ASN A 35 -3.54 14.86 -16.06
C ASN A 35 -4.94 15.32 -16.48
N LEU A 36 -5.09 16.42 -17.24
CA LEU A 36 -6.39 16.89 -17.72
C LEU A 36 -7.00 15.95 -18.77
N ALA A 37 -6.18 15.40 -19.67
CA ALA A 37 -6.60 14.45 -20.69
C ALA A 37 -7.08 13.14 -20.04
N VAL A 38 -6.32 12.63 -19.07
CA VAL A 38 -6.70 11.47 -18.27
C VAL A 38 -8.03 11.71 -17.54
N HIS A 39 -8.17 12.85 -16.86
CA HIS A 39 -9.40 13.20 -16.16
C HIS A 39 -10.61 13.24 -17.11
N ARG A 40 -10.47 13.87 -18.29
CA ARG A 40 -11.55 13.91 -19.30
C ARG A 40 -12.00 12.51 -19.73
N LEU A 41 -11.04 11.63 -20.03
CA LEU A 41 -11.35 10.25 -20.40
C LEU A 41 -11.94 9.44 -19.25
N ARG A 42 -11.59 9.73 -17.99
CA ARG A 42 -12.21 9.08 -16.82
C ARG A 42 -13.68 9.45 -16.66
N VAL A 43 -14.10 10.63 -17.12
CA VAL A 43 -15.51 11.03 -17.13
C VAL A 43 -16.22 10.41 -18.33
N ASN A 44 -15.64 10.54 -19.53
CA ASN A 44 -16.37 10.32 -20.78
C ASN A 44 -16.13 8.96 -21.46
N ALA A 45 -15.10 8.21 -21.06
CA ALA A 45 -14.65 7.01 -21.77
C ALA A 45 -14.48 5.78 -20.85
N HIS A 46 -15.49 5.47 -20.02
CA HIS A 46 -15.48 4.29 -19.14
C HIS A 46 -15.22 2.96 -19.87
N PRO A 47 -15.77 2.70 -21.08
CA PRO A 47 -15.50 1.46 -21.81
C PRO A 47 -14.02 1.28 -22.15
N PHE A 48 -13.28 2.36 -22.37
CA PHE A 48 -11.84 2.30 -22.65
C PHE A 48 -11.05 1.78 -21.43
N TRP A 49 -11.25 2.39 -20.27
CA TRP A 49 -10.60 1.96 -19.03
C TRP A 49 -11.00 0.54 -18.61
N THR A 50 -12.28 0.19 -18.79
CA THR A 50 -12.78 -1.16 -18.51
C THR A 50 -12.14 -2.19 -19.45
N SER A 51 -12.00 -1.86 -20.75
CA SER A 51 -11.33 -2.74 -21.71
C SER A 51 -9.83 -2.86 -21.42
N LEU A 52 -9.19 -1.80 -20.92
CA LEU A 52 -7.80 -1.87 -20.42
C LEU A 52 -7.68 -2.79 -19.21
N MET A 53 -8.58 -2.69 -18.22
CA MET A 53 -8.58 -3.61 -17.08
C MET A 53 -8.79 -5.05 -17.53
N ARG A 54 -9.76 -5.31 -18.42
CA ARG A 54 -9.98 -6.64 -19.01
C ARG A 54 -8.72 -7.16 -19.71
N PHE A 55 -8.13 -6.34 -20.57
CA PHE A 55 -6.89 -6.67 -21.26
C PHE A 55 -5.75 -6.98 -20.30
N VAL A 56 -5.55 -6.22 -19.22
CA VAL A 56 -4.43 -6.47 -18.29
C VAL A 56 -4.72 -7.66 -17.35
N THR A 57 -5.98 -7.95 -17.05
CA THR A 57 -6.38 -8.91 -16.00
C THR A 57 -7.01 -10.21 -16.51
N VAL A 58 -7.16 -10.39 -17.83
CA VAL A 58 -7.52 -11.69 -18.38
C VAL A 58 -6.43 -12.71 -18.07
N ALA A 59 -6.85 -13.91 -17.67
CA ALA A 59 -5.95 -15.01 -17.33
C ALA A 59 -5.07 -15.37 -18.52
N ARG A 60 -3.75 -15.42 -18.30
CA ARG A 60 -2.77 -15.74 -19.34
C ARG A 60 -1.67 -16.64 -18.82
N VAL A 61 -1.10 -17.40 -19.75
CA VAL A 61 0.14 -18.14 -19.55
C VAL A 61 1.25 -17.40 -20.30
N TYR A 62 2.33 -17.06 -19.60
CA TYR A 62 3.42 -16.24 -20.14
C TYR A 62 4.63 -17.08 -20.60
N THR A 63 4.39 -18.14 -21.39
CA THR A 63 5.50 -18.85 -22.05
C THR A 63 6.06 -18.02 -23.20
N ALA A 64 7.36 -18.12 -23.49
CA ALA A 64 8.02 -17.44 -24.62
C ALA A 64 7.21 -17.57 -25.94
N GLY A 65 6.82 -18.80 -26.32
CA GLY A 65 6.05 -19.02 -27.55
C GLY A 65 4.66 -18.38 -27.58
N ILE A 66 3.98 -18.22 -26.43
CA ILE A 66 2.70 -17.48 -26.38
C ILE A 66 2.97 -15.98 -26.55
N CYS A 67 3.95 -15.44 -25.83
CA CYS A 67 4.30 -14.02 -25.90
C CYS A 67 4.78 -13.60 -27.31
N GLU A 68 5.54 -14.47 -27.99
CA GLU A 68 5.97 -14.29 -29.38
C GLU A 68 4.77 -14.26 -30.33
N ARG A 69 3.85 -15.24 -30.25
CA ARG A 69 2.65 -15.27 -31.10
C ARG A 69 1.77 -14.02 -30.96
N ILE A 70 1.59 -13.52 -29.73
CA ILE A 70 0.83 -12.28 -29.50
C ILE A 70 1.60 -11.08 -30.08
N SER A 71 2.92 -11.03 -29.90
CA SER A 71 3.76 -9.97 -30.47
C SER A 71 3.72 -9.98 -32.00
N GLU A 72 3.77 -11.14 -32.64
CA GLU A 72 3.63 -11.30 -34.09
C GLU A 72 2.27 -10.81 -34.58
N ARG A 73 1.18 -11.13 -33.86
CA ARG A 73 -0.15 -10.62 -34.19
C ARG A 73 -0.20 -9.09 -34.13
N LEU A 74 0.32 -8.49 -33.06
CA LEU A 74 0.38 -7.03 -32.91
C LEU A 74 1.27 -6.38 -33.98
N TRP A 75 2.38 -7.01 -34.36
CA TRP A 75 3.22 -6.57 -35.47
C TRP A 75 2.45 -6.61 -36.81
N MET A 76 1.73 -7.70 -37.11
CA MET A 76 0.89 -7.80 -38.31
C MET A 76 -0.17 -6.71 -38.37
N ASN A 77 -0.80 -6.38 -37.24
CA ASN A 77 -1.77 -5.28 -37.16
C ASN A 77 -1.12 -3.92 -37.46
N TRP A 78 0.10 -3.70 -36.97
CA TRP A 78 0.85 -2.49 -37.27
C TRP A 78 1.23 -2.39 -38.76
N CYS A 79 1.72 -3.47 -39.37
CA CYS A 79 2.04 -3.54 -40.80
C CYS A 79 0.81 -3.22 -41.67
N ARG A 80 -0.39 -3.62 -41.24
CA ARG A 80 -1.66 -3.36 -41.92
C ARG A 80 -2.33 -2.05 -41.51
N CYS A 81 -1.74 -1.29 -40.58
CA CYS A 81 -2.35 -0.11 -40.02
C CYS A 81 -2.37 1.05 -41.02
N ARG A 82 -3.58 1.48 -41.41
CA ARG A 82 -3.78 2.60 -42.34
C ARG A 82 -3.35 3.96 -41.79
N GLN A 83 -3.29 4.11 -40.47
CA GLN A 83 -2.85 5.33 -39.80
C GLN A 83 -1.32 5.43 -39.77
N CYS A 84 -0.62 4.35 -39.42
CA CYS A 84 0.83 4.36 -39.31
C CYS A 84 1.56 4.30 -40.67
N ARG A 85 1.00 3.60 -41.67
CA ARG A 85 1.61 3.36 -43.00
C ARG A 85 3.13 3.05 -42.92
N PRO A 86 3.55 2.03 -42.15
CA PRO A 86 4.98 1.79 -41.95
C PRO A 86 5.67 1.39 -43.25
N SER A 87 6.84 1.96 -43.53
CA SER A 87 7.64 1.58 -44.69
C SER A 87 8.15 0.14 -44.59
N SER A 88 8.41 -0.51 -45.72
CA SER A 88 8.94 -1.88 -45.77
C SER A 88 10.26 -2.04 -45.00
N ALA A 89 11.13 -1.03 -45.03
CA ALA A 89 12.37 -1.00 -44.26
C ALA A 89 12.13 -1.05 -42.73
N LEU A 90 11.16 -0.30 -42.23
CA LEU A 90 10.79 -0.31 -40.81
C LEU A 90 10.12 -1.63 -40.39
N GLN A 91 9.39 -2.28 -41.29
CA GLN A 91 8.74 -3.56 -40.99
C GLN A 91 9.76 -4.68 -40.72
N ASN A 92 10.88 -4.71 -41.47
CA ASN A 92 11.93 -5.71 -41.32
C ASN A 92 12.73 -5.56 -40.01
N VAL A 93 13.06 -4.33 -39.62
CA VAL A 93 13.84 -4.06 -38.39
C VAL A 93 13.02 -4.31 -37.12
N ASN A 94 11.69 -4.07 -37.17
CA ASN A 94 10.85 -4.12 -35.97
C ASN A 94 10.34 -5.52 -35.59
N ARG A 95 10.62 -6.58 -36.38
CA ARG A 95 10.12 -7.94 -36.10
C ARG A 95 10.69 -8.54 -34.80
N THR A 96 11.81 -8.00 -34.30
CA THR A 96 12.44 -8.41 -33.04
C THR A 96 11.89 -7.67 -31.81
N ARG A 97 11.03 -6.66 -31.97
CA ARG A 97 10.48 -5.91 -30.84
C ARG A 97 9.38 -6.72 -30.11
N PRO A 98 9.42 -6.82 -28.77
CA PRO A 98 8.38 -7.49 -27.99
C PRO A 98 7.12 -6.62 -27.89
N PHE A 99 6.35 -6.50 -28.99
CA PHE A 99 5.16 -5.67 -29.06
C PHE A 99 4.14 -5.98 -27.96
N PHE A 100 4.05 -7.23 -27.53
CA PHE A 100 3.16 -7.62 -26.43
C PHE A 100 3.60 -6.99 -25.10
N GLU A 101 4.88 -7.11 -24.73
CA GLU A 101 5.43 -6.50 -23.51
C GLU A 101 5.23 -4.98 -23.52
N MET A 102 5.55 -4.33 -24.64
CA MET A 102 5.39 -2.88 -24.80
C MET A 102 3.93 -2.44 -24.63
N THR A 103 3.00 -3.20 -25.19
CA THR A 103 1.55 -2.94 -25.08
C THR A 103 1.07 -3.14 -23.65
N MET A 104 1.48 -4.24 -22.99
CA MET A 104 1.16 -4.51 -21.59
C MET A 104 1.70 -3.44 -20.65
N ARG A 105 2.97 -3.05 -20.82
CA ARG A 105 3.59 -1.96 -20.04
C ARG A 105 2.83 -0.64 -20.22
N SER A 106 2.46 -0.32 -21.45
CA SER A 106 1.69 0.89 -21.79
C SER A 106 0.30 0.87 -21.15
N ALA A 107 -0.39 -0.27 -21.19
CA ALA A 107 -1.70 -0.44 -20.55
C ALA A 107 -1.62 -0.28 -19.03
N CYS A 108 -0.66 -0.95 -18.38
CA CYS A 108 -0.43 -0.83 -16.94
C CYS A 108 -0.10 0.63 -16.55
N ARG A 109 0.73 1.33 -17.34
CA ARG A 109 1.08 2.73 -17.08
C ARG A 109 -0.14 3.66 -17.20
N LEU A 110 -1.00 3.47 -18.19
CA LEU A 110 -2.23 4.26 -18.33
C LEU A 110 -3.19 4.05 -17.16
N LEU A 111 -3.35 2.80 -16.71
CA LEU A 111 -4.17 2.48 -15.54
C LEU A 111 -3.58 3.08 -14.26
N HIS A 112 -2.26 3.03 -14.09
CA HIS A 112 -1.58 3.72 -13.00
C HIS A 112 -1.87 5.23 -13.02
N LEU A 113 -1.64 5.91 -14.15
CA LEU A 113 -1.93 7.35 -14.31
C LEU A 113 -3.40 7.69 -14.03
N CYS A 114 -4.32 6.85 -14.53
CA CYS A 114 -5.76 6.97 -14.28
C CYS A 114 -6.09 6.99 -12.77
N LEU A 115 -5.47 6.11 -12.00
CA LEU A 115 -5.71 5.95 -10.56
C LEU A 115 -4.91 6.94 -9.69
N SER A 116 -3.81 7.50 -10.21
CA SER A 116 -2.95 8.47 -9.53
C SER A 116 -3.53 9.88 -9.42
N VAL A 117 -4.59 10.24 -10.16
CA VAL A 117 -5.14 11.60 -10.17
C VAL A 117 -5.57 12.04 -8.74
N PRO A 118 -5.11 13.22 -8.26
CA PRO A 118 -5.35 13.66 -6.88
C PRO A 118 -6.83 13.83 -6.54
N SER A 119 -7.21 13.48 -5.31
CA SER A 119 -8.46 13.96 -4.70
C SER A 119 -8.27 15.44 -4.37
N LYS A 120 -9.12 16.33 -4.90
CA LYS A 120 -8.95 17.81 -4.78
C LYS A 120 -8.83 18.35 -3.33
N HIS A 121 -9.00 17.55 -2.28
CA HIS A 121 -9.01 18.03 -0.89
C HIS A 121 -8.38 17.05 0.13
N GLY A 122 -7.47 16.16 -0.27
CA GLY A 122 -6.86 15.19 0.66
C GLY A 122 -7.83 14.16 1.27
N ARG A 123 -9.14 14.30 1.01
CA ARG A 123 -10.16 13.35 1.47
C ARG A 123 -10.08 12.06 0.66
N PRO A 124 -10.16 10.88 1.30
CA PRO A 124 -10.22 9.61 0.60
C PRO A 124 -11.37 9.65 -0.41
N LEU A 125 -11.06 9.36 -1.68
CA LEU A 125 -12.09 9.22 -2.71
C LEU A 125 -13.05 8.14 -2.22
N ARG A 126 -14.33 8.47 -2.04
CA ARG A 126 -15.34 7.45 -1.81
C ARG A 126 -15.32 6.52 -3.02
N VAL A 127 -14.86 5.29 -2.77
CA VAL A 127 -14.29 4.33 -3.72
C VAL A 127 -15.19 4.05 -4.95
N PHE A 128 -16.50 4.17 -4.80
CA PHE A 128 -17.48 4.09 -5.89
C PHE A 128 -18.60 5.15 -5.79
N ALA A 129 -18.42 6.23 -5.01
CA ALA A 129 -19.52 7.16 -4.82
C ALA A 129 -19.83 7.95 -6.09
N HIS A 130 -21.12 7.93 -6.44
CA HIS A 130 -21.76 8.53 -7.61
C HIS A 130 -21.48 10.03 -7.86
N ASN A 131 -20.85 10.75 -6.94
CA ASN A 131 -20.87 12.22 -6.96
C ASN A 131 -20.04 12.88 -8.08
N ARG A 132 -19.26 12.15 -8.89
CA ARG A 132 -18.50 12.73 -10.01
C ARG A 132 -18.48 11.92 -11.31
N GLY A 133 -19.08 10.73 -11.35
CA GLY A 133 -19.10 9.87 -12.55
C GLY A 133 -17.71 9.47 -13.08
N LEU A 134 -16.65 9.56 -12.28
CA LEU A 134 -15.30 9.17 -12.67
C LEU A 134 -15.16 7.65 -12.64
N TRP A 135 -14.56 7.08 -13.67
CA TRP A 135 -14.16 5.68 -13.67
C TRP A 135 -13.12 5.38 -12.57
N PRO A 136 -13.19 4.24 -11.86
CA PRO A 136 -14.28 3.26 -11.92
C PRO A 136 -15.49 3.71 -11.09
N THR A 137 -16.70 3.54 -11.63
CA THR A 137 -17.96 3.80 -10.90
C THR A 137 -18.55 2.55 -10.28
N THR A 138 -18.11 1.36 -10.70
CA THR A 138 -18.57 0.06 -10.20
C THR A 138 -17.40 -0.87 -9.95
N ARG A 139 -17.62 -1.90 -9.13
CA ARG A 139 -16.61 -2.92 -8.84
C ARG A 139 -16.23 -3.69 -10.10
N GLU A 140 -17.21 -4.00 -10.94
CA GLU A 140 -17.07 -4.80 -12.16
C GLU A 140 -16.23 -4.09 -13.23
N GLN A 141 -16.20 -2.76 -13.21
CA GLN A 141 -15.30 -1.99 -14.07
C GLN A 141 -13.83 -2.15 -13.64
N LEU A 142 -13.56 -2.20 -12.34
CA LEU A 142 -12.21 -2.31 -11.79
C LEU A 142 -11.71 -3.76 -11.80
N VAL A 143 -12.52 -4.70 -11.35
CA VAL A 143 -12.18 -6.13 -11.25
C VAL A 143 -13.11 -6.95 -12.15
N PRO A 144 -12.96 -6.86 -13.49
CA PRO A 144 -13.92 -7.43 -14.43
C PRO A 144 -14.07 -8.96 -14.35
N TYR A 145 -13.08 -9.65 -13.81
CA TYR A 145 -13.13 -11.10 -13.55
C TYR A 145 -13.04 -11.42 -12.05
N GLY A 146 -13.31 -10.45 -11.19
CA GLY A 146 -13.15 -10.56 -9.74
C GLY A 146 -11.73 -10.29 -9.25
N ALA A 147 -11.65 -9.93 -7.96
CA ALA A 147 -10.39 -9.61 -7.28
C ALA A 147 -9.33 -10.73 -7.36
N PRO A 148 -9.67 -12.03 -7.17
CA PRO A 148 -8.70 -13.11 -7.24
C PRO A 148 -7.96 -13.17 -8.57
N GLN A 149 -8.70 -13.13 -9.68
CA GLN A 149 -8.11 -13.18 -11.01
C GLN A 149 -7.33 -11.89 -11.33
N THR A 150 -7.84 -10.72 -10.93
CA THR A 150 -7.13 -9.45 -11.13
C THR A 150 -5.75 -9.47 -10.49
N ILE A 151 -5.64 -9.87 -9.22
CA ILE A 151 -4.34 -9.93 -8.54
C ILE A 151 -3.45 -11.00 -9.16
N ARG A 152 -3.99 -12.21 -9.39
CA ARG A 152 -3.21 -13.31 -9.99
C ARG A 152 -2.62 -12.93 -11.34
N ALA A 153 -3.42 -12.31 -12.22
CA ALA A 153 -2.96 -11.88 -13.55
C ALA A 153 -1.87 -10.80 -13.44
N LEU A 154 -2.01 -9.83 -12.52
CA LEU A 154 -1.01 -8.78 -12.32
C LEU A 154 0.31 -9.33 -11.77
N VAL A 155 0.26 -10.28 -10.83
CA VAL A 155 1.46 -10.93 -10.28
C VAL A 155 2.15 -11.79 -11.33
N GLN A 156 1.39 -12.58 -12.11
CA GLN A 156 1.95 -13.38 -13.20
C GLN A 156 2.57 -12.49 -14.28
N CYS A 157 1.95 -11.37 -14.61
CA CYS A 157 2.50 -10.39 -15.54
C CYS A 157 3.79 -9.76 -14.99
N HIS A 158 3.81 -9.39 -13.71
CA HIS A 158 4.99 -8.82 -13.04
C HIS A 158 6.19 -9.74 -13.13
N ARG A 159 5.97 -11.03 -12.83
CA ARG A 159 7.01 -12.05 -12.78
C ARG A 159 7.57 -12.40 -14.17
N ASN A 160 6.70 -12.48 -15.18
CA ASN A 160 7.05 -13.16 -16.43
C ASN A 160 7.12 -12.25 -17.65
N LEU A 161 6.65 -11.00 -17.56
CA LEU A 161 6.57 -10.13 -18.73
C LEU A 161 7.04 -8.70 -18.47
N THR A 162 6.39 -7.97 -17.56
CA THR A 162 6.69 -6.54 -17.38
C THR A 162 6.34 -6.05 -15.98
N PRO A 163 7.06 -5.07 -15.42
CA PRO A 163 6.75 -4.55 -14.09
C PRO A 163 5.31 -4.02 -13.96
N THR A 164 4.54 -4.57 -13.02
CA THR A 164 3.16 -4.11 -12.70
C THR A 164 3.03 -3.50 -11.31
N MET A 165 4.12 -3.48 -10.54
CA MET A 165 4.11 -3.04 -9.13
C MET A 165 3.47 -1.65 -8.96
N ALA A 166 3.76 -0.70 -9.86
CA ALA A 166 3.17 0.64 -9.82
C ALA A 166 1.63 0.64 -9.90
N LEU A 167 1.05 -0.30 -10.65
CA LEU A 167 -0.41 -0.47 -10.74
C LEU A 167 -0.95 -1.16 -9.49
N ILE A 168 -0.28 -2.21 -9.01
CA ILE A 168 -0.66 -2.92 -7.76
C ILE A 168 -0.69 -1.93 -6.60
N VAL A 169 0.33 -1.08 -6.46
CA VAL A 169 0.43 -0.03 -5.44
C VAL A 169 -0.76 0.93 -5.52
N MET A 170 -1.08 1.46 -6.71
CA MET A 170 -2.25 2.37 -6.86
C MET A 170 -3.57 1.67 -6.54
N LEU A 171 -3.71 0.40 -6.92
CA LEU A 171 -4.88 -0.40 -6.61
C LEU A 171 -5.02 -0.61 -5.10
N LEU A 172 -3.92 -0.87 -4.37
CA LEU A 172 -3.93 -0.99 -2.92
C LEU A 172 -4.28 0.33 -2.24
N ILE A 173 -3.69 1.45 -2.64
CA ILE A 173 -4.00 2.77 -2.04
C ILE A 173 -5.49 3.10 -2.13
N ARG A 174 -6.17 2.66 -3.18
CA ARG A 174 -7.57 3.02 -3.46
C ARG A 174 -8.59 1.96 -3.06
N PHE A 175 -8.21 0.69 -3.11
CA PHE A 175 -9.12 -0.46 -3.02
C PHE A 175 -8.58 -1.58 -2.11
N ARG A 176 -7.73 -1.24 -1.12
CA ARG A 176 -7.09 -2.22 -0.21
C ARG A 176 -8.04 -3.31 0.32
N PRO A 177 -9.22 -2.99 0.90
CA PRO A 177 -10.07 -4.02 1.50
C PRO A 177 -10.56 -5.08 0.50
N LEU A 178 -10.65 -4.69 -0.78
CA LEU A 178 -11.08 -5.57 -1.85
C LEU A 178 -9.94 -6.46 -2.39
N LEU A 179 -8.70 -5.96 -2.37
CA LEU A 179 -7.60 -6.54 -3.14
C LEU A 179 -6.49 -7.13 -2.27
N TYR A 180 -6.27 -6.61 -1.07
CA TYR A 180 -5.23 -7.10 -0.17
C TYR A 180 -5.42 -8.55 0.29
N PRO A 181 -6.64 -9.04 0.58
CA PRO A 181 -6.86 -10.45 0.90
C PRO A 181 -6.42 -11.42 -0.21
N GLU A 182 -6.38 -10.95 -1.45
CA GLU A 182 -5.89 -11.73 -2.59
C GLU A 182 -4.36 -11.65 -2.74
N ILE A 183 -3.75 -10.55 -2.29
CA ILE A 183 -2.28 -10.36 -2.30
C ILE A 183 -1.58 -11.32 -1.33
N VAL A 184 -2.16 -11.54 -0.15
CA VAL A 184 -1.56 -12.38 0.91
C VAL A 184 -1.69 -13.89 0.67
N LYS A 185 -2.40 -14.32 -0.38
CA LYS A 185 -2.45 -15.74 -0.77
C LYS A 185 -1.10 -16.18 -1.33
N ASP A 186 -0.62 -17.35 -0.94
CA ASP A 186 0.74 -17.83 -1.28
C ASP A 186 1.06 -17.79 -2.79
N ASP A 187 0.10 -18.17 -3.64
CA ASP A 187 0.20 -18.11 -5.12
C ASP A 187 0.61 -16.72 -5.64
N ASN A 188 0.27 -15.66 -4.90
CA ASN A 188 0.52 -14.26 -5.26
C ASN A 188 1.64 -13.65 -4.40
N ARG A 189 1.62 -13.93 -3.10
CA ARG A 189 2.53 -13.40 -2.09
C ARG A 189 3.97 -13.82 -2.33
N LEU A 190 4.23 -15.12 -2.51
CA LEU A 190 5.60 -15.64 -2.65
C LEU A 190 6.32 -15.05 -3.88
N PRO A 191 5.71 -15.00 -5.09
CA PRO A 191 6.32 -14.32 -6.22
C PRO A 191 6.59 -12.82 -5.99
N LEU A 192 5.69 -12.13 -5.29
CA LEU A 192 5.88 -10.70 -4.97
C LEU A 192 7.03 -10.51 -3.99
N VAL A 193 7.13 -11.30 -2.92
CA VAL A 193 8.24 -11.25 -1.96
C VAL A 193 9.56 -11.53 -2.65
N SER A 194 9.63 -12.57 -3.48
CA SER A 194 10.84 -12.89 -4.26
C SER A 194 11.25 -11.73 -5.18
N SER A 195 10.30 -11.10 -5.88
CA SER A 195 10.58 -9.94 -6.72
C SER A 195 11.04 -8.71 -5.92
N LEU A 196 10.50 -8.51 -4.71
CA LEU A 196 10.93 -7.45 -3.81
C LEU A 196 12.37 -7.68 -3.33
N ILE A 197 12.70 -8.89 -2.89
CA ILE A 197 14.06 -9.28 -2.46
C ILE A 197 15.06 -9.01 -3.59
N THR A 198 14.80 -9.53 -4.79
CA THR A 198 15.69 -9.30 -5.95
C THR A 198 15.86 -7.82 -6.25
N THR A 199 14.78 -7.03 -6.17
CA THR A 199 14.87 -5.58 -6.40
C THR A 199 15.73 -4.92 -5.33
N ILE A 200 15.51 -5.23 -4.06
CA ILE A 200 16.27 -4.69 -2.93
C ILE A 200 17.76 -5.01 -3.08
N GLU A 201 18.09 -6.26 -3.42
CA GLU A 201 19.47 -6.71 -3.63
C GLU A 201 20.15 -5.96 -4.79
N CYS A 202 19.45 -5.76 -5.92
CA CYS A 202 19.97 -4.94 -7.02
C CYS A 202 20.24 -3.50 -6.57
N TYR A 203 19.33 -2.90 -5.79
CA TYR A 203 19.54 -1.55 -5.25
C TYR A 203 20.71 -1.49 -4.27
N ALA A 204 20.87 -2.49 -3.39
CA ALA A 204 21.98 -2.56 -2.46
C ALA A 204 23.33 -2.66 -3.20
N TYR A 205 23.38 -3.46 -4.27
CA TYR A 205 24.55 -3.61 -5.12
C TYR A 205 24.91 -2.32 -5.88
N ASP A 206 23.91 -1.60 -6.42
CA ASP A 206 24.12 -0.39 -7.23
C ASP A 206 24.34 0.89 -6.40
N ALA A 207 23.96 0.89 -5.12
CA ALA A 207 23.96 2.08 -4.27
C ALA A 207 25.29 2.83 -4.14
N PRO A 208 26.49 2.19 -4.15
CA PRO A 208 27.76 2.91 -4.16
C PRO A 208 27.96 3.79 -5.40
N ASN A 209 27.26 3.48 -6.51
CA ASN A 209 27.45 4.10 -7.82
C ASN A 209 26.27 4.99 -8.25
N SER A 210 25.10 4.88 -7.61
CA SER A 210 23.89 5.57 -8.05
C SER A 210 23.54 6.79 -7.17
N GLN A 211 23.90 8.00 -7.62
CA GLN A 211 23.43 9.25 -6.98
C GLN A 211 21.93 9.54 -7.19
N ARG A 212 21.20 8.77 -8.02
CA ARG A 212 19.93 9.25 -8.63
C ARG A 212 18.66 8.45 -8.34
N THR A 213 18.70 7.23 -7.81
CA THR A 213 17.46 6.46 -7.59
C THR A 213 17.49 5.75 -6.24
N ARG A 214 16.67 6.23 -5.29
CA ARG A 214 16.46 5.58 -3.98
C ARG A 214 15.30 4.60 -4.08
N LEU A 215 15.38 3.46 -3.38
CA LEU A 215 14.29 2.47 -3.33
C LEU A 215 12.95 3.10 -2.92
N SER A 216 12.98 4.07 -1.99
CA SER A 216 11.78 4.79 -1.54
C SER A 216 11.01 5.53 -2.66
N GLY A 217 11.68 5.86 -3.76
CA GLY A 217 11.07 6.52 -4.92
C GLY A 217 10.50 5.54 -5.96
N THR A 218 10.61 4.23 -5.71
CA THR A 218 10.16 3.20 -6.64
C THR A 218 8.78 2.65 -6.23
N PRO A 219 8.07 1.99 -7.15
CA PRO A 219 6.88 1.22 -6.80
C PRO A 219 7.11 0.17 -5.72
N GLU A 220 8.25 -0.51 -5.73
CA GLU A 220 8.61 -1.55 -4.76
C GLU A 220 8.82 -0.94 -3.36
N GLY A 221 9.55 0.17 -3.25
CA GLY A 221 9.69 0.88 -1.98
C GLY A 221 8.37 1.46 -1.48
N THR A 222 7.49 1.89 -2.38
CA THR A 222 6.12 2.31 -2.02
C THR A 222 5.28 1.13 -1.56
N PHE A 223 5.39 -0.03 -2.20
CA PHE A 223 4.68 -1.25 -1.79
C PHE A 223 5.10 -1.69 -0.39
N LEU A 224 6.41 -1.71 -0.11
CA LEU A 224 6.94 -2.03 1.23
C LEU A 224 6.42 -1.05 2.29
N TYR A 225 6.39 0.25 1.97
CA TYR A 225 5.76 1.25 2.84
C TYR A 225 4.29 0.94 3.10
N LEU A 226 3.54 0.54 2.06
CA LEU A 226 2.13 0.18 2.15
C LEU A 226 1.83 -1.09 2.98
N LEU A 227 2.83 -1.85 3.39
CA LEU A 227 2.64 -2.98 4.31
C LEU A 227 2.43 -2.52 5.75
N LYS A 228 2.96 -1.35 6.13
CA LYS A 228 2.87 -0.79 7.48
C LYS A 228 2.03 0.47 7.55
N GLU A 229 1.95 1.20 6.45
CA GLU A 229 1.39 2.55 6.41
C GLU A 229 0.39 2.70 5.26
N GLY A 230 -0.55 3.63 5.40
CA GLY A 230 -1.47 4.01 4.32
C GLY A 230 -2.91 3.50 4.48
N PRO A 231 -3.79 3.86 3.52
CA PRO A 231 -5.23 3.74 3.72
C PRO A 231 -5.70 2.29 3.92
N GLY A 232 -6.34 2.04 5.07
CA GLY A 232 -6.96 0.76 5.39
C GLY A 232 -5.99 -0.34 5.81
N VAL A 233 -4.72 -0.03 6.07
CA VAL A 233 -3.74 -0.98 6.61
C VAL A 233 -4.22 -1.55 7.96
N GLN A 234 -4.05 -2.86 8.16
CA GLN A 234 -4.27 -3.52 9.44
C GLN A 234 -2.91 -3.86 10.08
N ALA A 235 -2.86 -4.03 11.40
CA ALA A 235 -1.60 -4.29 12.10
C ALA A 235 -0.89 -5.57 11.63
N ASP A 236 -1.69 -6.60 11.29
CA ASP A 236 -1.21 -7.92 10.88
C ASP A 236 -0.85 -8.02 9.38
N ASP A 237 -1.14 -6.99 8.58
CA ASP A 237 -0.92 -7.01 7.12
C ASP A 237 0.53 -7.37 6.77
N ALA A 238 1.50 -6.67 7.36
CA ALA A 238 2.92 -6.96 7.13
C ALA A 238 3.30 -8.40 7.52
N ARG A 239 2.72 -8.95 8.59
CA ARG A 239 2.98 -10.33 9.03
C ARG A 239 2.40 -11.31 8.01
N GLN A 240 1.14 -11.16 7.63
CA GLN A 240 0.47 -12.00 6.64
C GLN A 240 1.20 -12.02 5.30
N PHE A 241 1.75 -10.88 4.87
CA PHE A 241 2.50 -10.81 3.62
C PHE A 241 3.89 -11.45 3.71
N THR A 242 4.56 -11.37 4.85
CA THR A 242 5.97 -11.81 5.00
C THR A 242 6.13 -13.20 5.59
N VAL A 243 5.03 -13.87 5.97
CA VAL A 243 5.05 -15.17 6.64
C VAL A 243 5.87 -16.23 5.86
N GLY A 244 6.81 -16.88 6.53
CA GLY A 244 7.70 -17.89 5.96
C GLY A 244 8.76 -17.34 4.98
N GLN A 245 8.95 -16.02 4.91
CA GLN A 245 9.99 -15.34 4.12
C GLN A 245 10.67 -14.24 4.93
N GLU A 246 10.61 -14.33 6.26
CA GLU A 246 11.11 -13.31 7.18
C GLU A 246 12.61 -13.12 7.07
N LEU A 247 13.35 -14.24 7.03
CA LEU A 247 14.82 -14.25 7.06
C LEU A 247 15.39 -13.61 5.79
N GLU A 248 14.93 -14.06 4.63
CA GLU A 248 15.43 -13.60 3.34
C GLU A 248 15.10 -12.12 3.12
N LEU A 249 13.88 -11.70 3.48
CA LEU A 249 13.50 -10.29 3.37
C LEU A 249 14.25 -9.42 4.37
N TYR A 250 14.46 -9.89 5.61
CA TYR A 250 15.27 -9.18 6.60
C TYR A 250 16.70 -8.96 6.09
N HIS A 251 17.35 -10.03 5.63
CA HIS A 251 18.69 -9.97 5.08
C HIS A 251 18.80 -9.00 3.90
N ALA A 252 17.88 -9.06 2.95
CA ALA A 252 17.87 -8.12 1.82
C ALA A 252 17.77 -6.66 2.30
N LEU A 253 16.84 -6.38 3.22
CA LEU A 253 16.59 -5.03 3.71
C LEU A 253 17.77 -4.43 4.47
N VAL A 254 18.46 -5.19 5.32
CA VAL A 254 19.60 -4.66 6.10
C VAL A 254 20.85 -4.38 5.27
N GLN A 255 20.93 -4.89 4.04
CA GLN A 255 22.01 -4.53 3.10
C GLN A 255 21.80 -3.17 2.43
N LEU A 256 20.60 -2.60 2.53
CA LEU A 256 20.38 -1.26 2.00
C LEU A 256 21.23 -0.25 2.77
N PRO A 257 21.92 0.68 2.09
CA PRO A 257 22.66 1.73 2.76
C PRO A 257 21.69 2.70 3.43
N THR A 258 21.33 2.42 4.67
CA THR A 258 20.61 3.34 5.53
C THR A 258 21.62 4.38 6.02
N SER A 259 21.63 5.57 5.42
CA SER A 259 22.33 6.71 6.04
C SER A 259 21.59 7.07 7.33
N PRO A 260 22.21 6.98 8.51
CA PRO A 260 21.56 7.31 9.79
C PRO A 260 21.24 8.81 9.95
N HIS A 261 21.61 9.66 8.98
CA HIS A 261 21.68 11.12 9.16
C HIS A 261 20.94 11.96 8.11
N CYS A 262 19.99 11.41 7.34
CA CYS A 262 19.12 12.26 6.52
C CYS A 262 17.97 12.84 7.38
N ALA A 263 18.27 13.97 8.03
CA ALA A 263 17.34 14.76 8.84
C ALA A 263 16.30 15.58 8.02
N ASP A 264 15.98 15.19 6.78
CA ASP A 264 15.01 15.94 5.96
C ASP A 264 14.19 15.00 5.06
N GLU A 265 12.86 15.21 5.07
CA GLU A 265 11.73 14.55 4.34
C GLU A 265 11.69 13.01 4.21
N GLN A 266 12.81 12.30 4.35
CA GLN A 266 13.01 10.85 4.24
C GLN A 266 12.79 10.11 5.58
N SER A 267 12.49 10.84 6.65
CA SER A 267 12.38 10.32 8.02
C SER A 267 11.30 9.24 8.14
N TRP A 268 10.15 9.39 7.47
CA TRP A 268 9.03 8.47 7.60
C TRP A 268 9.25 7.14 6.87
N TRP A 269 9.88 7.14 5.69
CA TRP A 269 10.17 5.90 4.98
C TRP A 269 11.24 5.10 5.71
N THR A 270 12.34 5.75 6.13
CA THR A 270 13.39 5.11 6.92
C THR A 270 12.82 4.56 8.22
N TYR A 271 11.99 5.33 8.93
CA TYR A 271 11.28 4.85 10.12
C TYR A 271 10.44 3.59 9.81
N SER A 272 9.60 3.65 8.78
CA SER A 272 8.71 2.54 8.43
C SER A 272 9.48 1.27 8.06
N MET A 273 10.59 1.42 7.34
CA MET A 273 11.44 0.30 6.94
C MET A 273 12.21 -0.27 8.13
N THR A 274 12.73 0.58 9.03
CA THR A 274 13.36 0.13 10.27
C THR A 274 12.38 -0.64 11.15
N VAL A 275 11.15 -0.15 11.30
CA VAL A 275 10.08 -0.87 12.03
C VAL A 275 9.75 -2.20 11.35
N LEU A 276 9.70 -2.24 10.01
CA LEU A 276 9.51 -3.48 9.26
C LEU A 276 10.65 -4.48 9.54
N MET A 277 11.91 -4.05 9.45
CA MET A 277 13.09 -4.88 9.73
C MET A 277 13.08 -5.44 11.16
N LEU A 278 12.76 -4.61 12.16
CA LEU A 278 12.63 -5.05 13.54
C LEU A 278 11.51 -6.09 13.70
N SER A 279 10.35 -5.86 13.07
CA SER A 279 9.24 -6.82 13.10
C SER A 279 9.53 -8.13 12.36
N LEU A 280 10.47 -8.15 11.42
CA LEU A 280 10.96 -9.37 10.77
C LEU A 280 11.92 -10.10 11.72
N LEU A 281 12.91 -9.40 12.26
CA LEU A 281 13.90 -9.94 13.20
C LEU A 281 13.26 -10.58 14.43
N GLU A 282 12.23 -9.94 15.01
CA GLU A 282 11.51 -10.44 16.18
C GLU A 282 10.83 -11.79 15.95
N ARG A 283 10.48 -12.10 14.70
CA ARG A 283 9.81 -13.34 14.32
C ARG A 283 10.77 -14.45 13.88
N LEU A 284 12.05 -14.15 13.71
CA LEU A 284 13.04 -15.18 13.38
C LEU A 284 13.22 -16.16 14.54
N PRO A 285 13.52 -17.45 14.27
CA PRO A 285 14.03 -18.38 15.27
C PRO A 285 15.25 -17.81 16.00
N VAL A 286 15.45 -18.15 17.28
CA VAL A 286 16.52 -17.57 18.11
C VAL A 286 17.90 -17.84 17.50
N GLU A 287 18.08 -19.00 16.90
CA GLU A 287 19.27 -19.45 16.19
C GLU A 287 19.59 -18.64 14.92
N GLU A 288 18.60 -18.00 14.31
CA GLU A 288 18.74 -17.16 13.11
C GLU A 288 18.86 -15.67 13.44
N ARG A 289 18.61 -15.27 14.69
CA ARG A 289 18.75 -13.88 15.15
C ARG A 289 20.24 -13.54 15.32
N ALA A 290 20.85 -13.10 14.22
CA ALA A 290 22.14 -12.43 14.28
C ALA A 290 22.04 -11.11 15.07
N ASP A 291 23.19 -10.60 15.54
CA ASP A 291 23.26 -9.27 16.15
C ASP A 291 22.76 -8.22 15.14
N PRO A 292 21.68 -7.48 15.44
CA PRO A 292 21.11 -6.52 14.50
C PRO A 292 22.12 -5.41 14.18
N PRO A 293 22.24 -4.93 12.93
CA PRO A 293 23.13 -3.84 12.58
C PRO A 293 23.02 -2.60 13.49
N TYR A 294 24.12 -1.85 13.63
CA TYR A 294 24.20 -0.68 14.51
C TYR A 294 23.02 0.29 14.36
N PHE A 295 22.58 0.58 13.14
CA PHE A 295 21.48 1.52 12.90
C PHE A 295 20.13 1.03 13.46
N LEU A 296 19.89 -0.28 13.50
CA LEU A 296 18.70 -0.85 14.14
C LEU A 296 18.79 -0.71 15.66
N ARG A 297 19.98 -0.98 16.24
CA ARG A 297 20.21 -0.82 17.68
C ARG A 297 20.06 0.64 18.12
N ASP A 298 20.68 1.55 17.40
CA ASP A 298 20.59 3.00 17.62
C ASP A 298 19.14 3.48 17.49
N PHE A 299 18.39 2.99 16.50
CA PHE A 299 16.97 3.31 16.38
C PHE A 299 16.15 2.79 17.57
N VAL A 300 16.37 1.55 18.01
CA VAL A 300 15.67 1.00 19.18
C VAL A 300 16.03 1.81 20.43
N GLU A 301 17.29 2.18 20.62
CA GLU A 301 17.71 3.00 21.76
C GLU A 301 17.10 4.40 21.72
N GLN A 302 17.14 5.08 20.57
CA GLN A 302 16.53 6.41 20.39
C GLN A 302 15.01 6.37 20.56
N THR A 303 14.35 5.38 19.98
CA THR A 303 12.91 5.17 20.13
C THR A 303 12.60 4.89 21.60
N SER A 304 13.30 3.96 22.24
CA SER A 304 13.15 3.65 23.66
C SER A 304 13.51 4.80 24.61
N ARG A 305 14.17 5.87 24.15
CA ARG A 305 14.36 7.13 24.88
C ARG A 305 13.21 8.10 24.67
N ARG A 306 12.65 8.18 23.45
CA ARG A 306 11.46 8.99 23.10
C ARG A 306 10.17 8.42 23.67
N THR A 307 10.00 7.11 23.60
CA THR A 307 8.86 6.33 24.08
C THR A 307 8.96 5.97 25.56
N ARG A 308 9.74 6.74 26.34
CA ARG A 308 9.67 6.67 27.80
C ARG A 308 8.54 7.50 28.36
N HIS A 309 7.90 8.32 27.52
CA HIS A 309 6.91 9.27 27.95
C HIS A 309 5.55 8.97 27.30
N PRO A 310 4.54 8.54 28.08
CA PRO A 310 3.22 8.16 27.57
C PRO A 310 2.53 9.21 26.69
N TYR A 311 2.84 10.50 26.86
CA TYR A 311 2.31 11.56 26.00
C TYR A 311 2.80 11.47 24.55
N VAL A 312 4.09 11.17 24.35
CA VAL A 312 4.71 11.07 23.02
C VAL A 312 4.21 9.81 22.32
N ASP A 313 4.12 8.71 23.06
CA ASP A 313 3.67 7.41 22.57
C ASP A 313 2.23 7.44 22.08
N PHE A 314 1.33 7.87 22.96
CA PHE A 314 -0.08 7.93 22.62
C PHE A 314 -0.29 8.83 21.40
N ARG A 315 0.37 10.00 21.34
CA ARG A 315 0.17 10.93 20.23
C ARG A 315 0.66 10.36 18.89
N GLY A 316 1.76 9.60 18.90
CA GLY A 316 2.24 8.86 17.73
C GLY A 316 1.25 7.78 17.29
N MET A 317 0.67 7.05 18.24
CA MET A 317 -0.28 5.97 18.00
C MET A 317 -1.70 6.46 17.64
N TYR A 318 -2.09 7.66 18.06
CA TYR A 318 -3.43 8.22 17.82
C TYR A 318 -3.79 8.28 16.33
N ARG A 319 -2.80 8.43 15.44
CA ARG A 319 -3.01 8.37 13.99
C ARG A 319 -3.71 7.07 13.55
N TYR A 320 -3.41 5.93 14.17
CA TYR A 320 -4.08 4.67 13.87
C TYR A 320 -5.57 4.68 14.24
N VAL A 321 -5.95 5.45 15.27
CA VAL A 321 -7.34 5.65 15.66
C VAL A 321 -8.06 6.53 14.64
N GLN A 322 -7.41 7.61 14.17
CA GLN A 322 -7.96 8.52 13.16
C GLN A 322 -8.17 7.82 11.82
N ASP A 323 -7.16 7.05 11.40
CA ASP A 323 -7.16 6.32 10.14
C ASP A 323 -7.97 5.02 10.19
N HIS A 324 -8.45 4.60 11.37
CA HIS A 324 -9.29 3.43 11.52
C HIS A 324 -10.56 3.57 10.67
N GLY A 325 -10.59 2.86 9.55
CA GLY A 325 -11.53 3.09 8.45
C GLY A 325 -12.94 2.56 8.72
N SER A 326 -13.10 1.62 9.64
CA SER A 326 -14.31 0.82 9.89
C SER A 326 -15.06 1.21 11.17
N CYS A 327 -16.15 0.50 11.46
CA CYS A 327 -16.90 0.58 12.71
C CYS A 327 -16.05 0.06 13.89
N PHE A 328 -15.99 0.79 15.00
CA PHE A 328 -15.35 0.35 16.26
C PHE A 328 -16.21 -0.65 17.06
N GLY A 329 -17.25 -1.21 16.45
CA GLY A 329 -18.11 -2.18 17.15
C GLY A 329 -17.36 -3.51 17.26
N PRO A 330 -17.37 -4.21 18.42
CA PRO A 330 -16.70 -5.49 18.56
C PRO A 330 -17.25 -6.49 17.53
N GLY A 331 -16.33 -7.11 16.77
CA GLY A 331 -16.67 -8.06 15.69
C GLY A 331 -17.35 -7.45 14.46
N CYS A 332 -17.38 -6.13 14.32
CA CYS A 332 -18.01 -5.45 13.19
C CYS A 332 -16.98 -5.08 12.12
N ASP A 333 -17.15 -5.61 10.92
CA ASP A 333 -16.29 -5.39 9.75
C ASP A 333 -16.83 -4.31 8.80
N LYS A 334 -17.95 -3.67 9.16
CA LYS A 334 -18.61 -2.67 8.32
C LYS A 334 -17.66 -1.49 8.07
N ALA A 335 -17.42 -1.23 6.79
CA ALA A 335 -16.54 -0.18 6.28
C ALA A 335 -17.25 0.68 5.22
N PRO A 336 -16.78 1.91 4.94
CA PRO A 336 -17.25 2.72 3.82
C PRO A 336 -16.88 2.05 2.47
N PRO A 337 -17.61 2.33 1.38
CA PRO A 337 -18.69 3.31 1.28
C PRO A 337 -20.07 2.76 1.65
N SER A 338 -20.21 1.46 1.88
CA SER A 338 -21.50 0.78 2.10
C SER A 338 -22.23 1.23 3.36
N TYR A 339 -21.50 1.82 4.30
CA TYR A 339 -22.04 2.30 5.57
C TYR A 339 -21.56 3.71 5.87
N THR A 340 -22.47 4.52 6.42
CA THR A 340 -22.16 5.79 7.07
C THR A 340 -21.98 5.56 8.57
N PHE A 341 -21.04 6.25 9.18
CA PHE A 341 -20.82 6.15 10.62
C PHE A 341 -21.21 7.43 11.34
N SER A 342 -21.66 7.27 12.58
CA SER A 342 -21.81 8.35 13.54
C SER A 342 -20.66 8.29 14.55
N LEU A 343 -20.09 9.44 14.89
CA LEU A 343 -19.10 9.54 15.95
C LEU A 343 -19.77 9.40 17.32
N CYS A 344 -19.02 8.89 18.30
CA CYS A 344 -19.44 8.96 19.70
C CYS A 344 -19.68 10.42 20.09
N ALA A 345 -20.86 10.73 20.64
CA ALA A 345 -21.23 12.12 20.93
C ALA A 345 -20.35 12.79 21.99
N LYS A 346 -19.77 12.00 22.91
CA LYS A 346 -18.95 12.46 24.02
C LYS A 346 -17.50 12.72 23.59
N CYS A 347 -16.74 11.69 23.22
CA CYS A 347 -15.34 11.85 22.83
C CYS A 347 -15.15 12.34 21.39
N ARG A 348 -16.12 12.11 20.48
CA ARG A 348 -16.02 12.44 19.04
C ARG A 348 -14.84 11.79 18.29
N VAL A 349 -14.18 10.80 18.89
CA VAL A 349 -13.03 10.10 18.30
C VAL A 349 -13.45 8.83 17.56
N VAL A 350 -14.13 7.91 18.25
CA VAL A 350 -14.53 6.61 17.66
C VAL A 350 -15.85 6.71 16.90
N LYS A 351 -16.06 5.81 15.94
CA LYS A 351 -17.21 5.82 15.03
C LYS A 351 -17.93 4.47 14.95
N TYR A 352 -19.25 4.52 14.83
CA TYR A 352 -20.10 3.33 14.80
C TYR A 352 -21.12 3.36 13.66
N CYS A 353 -21.46 2.19 13.13
CA CYS A 353 -22.50 2.04 12.10
C CYS A 353 -23.92 2.04 12.68
N SER A 354 -24.08 1.77 13.98
CA SER A 354 -25.37 1.72 14.67
C SER A 354 -25.20 2.01 16.15
N ARG A 355 -26.31 2.36 16.81
CA ARG A 355 -26.36 2.51 18.28
C ARG A 355 -26.07 1.20 19.00
N ASP A 356 -26.39 0.06 18.40
CA ASP A 356 -26.15 -1.25 19.01
C ASP A 356 -24.65 -1.58 19.02
N CYS A 357 -23.92 -1.29 17.94
CA CYS A 357 -22.45 -1.41 17.94
C CYS A 357 -21.81 -0.54 19.02
N GLN A 358 -22.30 0.70 19.19
CA GLN A 358 -21.82 1.58 20.26
C GLN A 358 -22.12 1.03 21.65
N ARG A 359 -23.32 0.49 21.89
CA ARG A 359 -23.71 -0.10 23.18
C ARG A 359 -22.88 -1.34 23.52
N ASN A 360 -22.57 -2.16 22.52
CA ASN A 360 -21.75 -3.35 22.71
C ASN A 360 -20.31 -2.95 23.05
N ASP A 361 -19.73 -1.99 22.32
CA ASP A 361 -18.38 -1.48 22.58
C ASP A 361 -18.27 -0.77 23.96
N TRP A 362 -19.34 -0.14 24.43
CA TRP A 362 -19.39 0.58 25.72
C TRP A 362 -18.93 -0.25 26.92
N LYS A 363 -19.15 -1.57 26.88
CA LYS A 363 -18.80 -2.53 27.95
C LYS A 363 -17.87 -3.63 27.47
N ASN A 364 -17.26 -3.47 26.29
CA ASN A 364 -16.47 -4.52 25.68
C ASN A 364 -15.10 -4.65 26.34
N GLU A 365 -14.91 -5.71 27.11
CA GLU A 365 -13.65 -6.02 27.76
C GLU A 365 -12.58 -6.47 26.73
N PRO A 366 -11.28 -6.25 27.00
CA PRO A 366 -10.69 -5.68 28.20
C PRO A 366 -10.60 -4.13 28.20
N PHE A 367 -11.13 -3.47 27.18
CA PHE A 367 -11.05 -2.01 27.03
C PHE A 367 -12.44 -1.42 26.77
N PRO A 368 -13.30 -1.36 27.79
CA PRO A 368 -14.66 -0.87 27.61
C PRO A 368 -14.63 0.59 27.16
N HIS A 369 -15.32 0.91 26.06
CA HIS A 369 -15.25 2.26 25.48
C HIS A 369 -15.66 3.34 26.47
N ARG A 370 -16.48 3.06 27.49
CA ARG A 370 -16.81 4.05 28.53
C ARG A 370 -15.57 4.68 29.18
N GLU A 371 -14.55 3.87 29.48
CA GLU A 371 -13.32 4.30 30.15
C GLU A 371 -12.43 5.04 29.17
N ILE A 372 -12.23 4.47 27.98
CA ILE A 372 -11.50 5.10 26.87
C ILE A 372 -12.12 6.46 26.49
N CYS A 373 -13.46 6.54 26.45
CA CYS A 373 -14.21 7.75 26.13
C CYS A 373 -14.00 8.85 27.17
N ASP A 374 -13.88 8.47 28.44
CA ASP A 374 -13.63 9.42 29.53
C ASP A 374 -12.23 10.01 29.40
N ILE A 375 -11.22 9.18 29.13
CA ILE A 375 -9.84 9.66 28.91
C ILE A 375 -9.78 10.60 27.70
N PHE A 376 -10.40 10.24 26.58
CA PHE A 376 -10.45 11.14 25.41
C PHE A 376 -11.14 12.47 25.70
N HIS A 377 -12.23 12.45 26.47
CA HIS A 377 -12.90 13.69 26.85
C HIS A 377 -11.99 14.57 27.72
N GLU A 378 -11.27 13.99 28.68
CA GLU A 378 -10.29 14.71 29.51
C GLU A 378 -9.19 15.35 28.63
N LEU A 379 -8.62 14.59 27.69
CA LEU A 379 -7.60 15.10 26.77
C LEU A 379 -8.11 16.24 25.89
N LEU A 380 -9.30 16.11 25.31
CA LEU A 380 -9.90 17.14 24.45
C LEU A 380 -10.23 18.43 25.21
N ALA A 381 -10.30 18.39 26.54
CA ALA A 381 -10.48 19.59 27.35
C ALA A 381 -9.18 20.40 27.51
N VAL A 382 -8.01 19.76 27.36
CA VAL A 382 -6.71 20.38 27.66
C VAL A 382 -5.83 20.57 26.42
N THR A 383 -6.05 19.80 25.35
CA THR A 383 -5.23 19.87 24.15
C THR A 383 -5.99 19.43 22.89
N ASP A 384 -5.53 19.89 21.74
CA ASP A 384 -5.99 19.40 20.44
C ASP A 384 -5.27 18.09 20.12
N LEU A 385 -6.02 17.02 19.87
CA LEU A 385 -5.46 15.72 19.49
C LEU A 385 -4.74 15.77 18.13
N ASP A 386 -5.00 16.80 17.31
CA ASP A 386 -4.32 17.04 16.03
C ASP A 386 -3.04 17.88 16.17
N ALA A 387 -2.72 18.41 17.36
CA ALA A 387 -1.51 19.20 17.59
C ALA A 387 -0.21 18.40 17.29
N PRO A 388 0.90 19.08 16.91
CA PRO A 388 2.21 18.45 16.79
C PRO A 388 2.62 17.72 18.08
N VAL A 389 3.36 16.61 17.96
CA VAL A 389 3.70 15.71 19.09
C VAL A 389 4.22 16.45 20.32
N GLU A 390 5.17 17.37 20.12
CA GLU A 390 5.77 18.11 21.22
C GLU A 390 4.81 19.11 21.87
N ALA A 391 3.94 19.75 21.09
CA ALA A 391 2.93 20.65 21.60
C ALA A 391 1.85 19.90 22.40
N PHE A 392 1.43 18.73 21.90
CA PHE A 392 0.52 17.85 22.62
C PHE A 392 1.13 17.40 23.96
N ALA A 393 2.38 16.92 23.93
CA ALA A 393 3.07 16.43 25.12
C ALA A 393 3.29 17.55 26.14
N GLN A 394 3.62 18.76 25.69
CA GLN A 394 3.75 19.91 26.59
C GLN A 394 2.41 20.29 27.23
N ALA A 395 1.33 20.37 26.45
CA ALA A 395 0.01 20.69 26.99
C ALA A 395 -0.46 19.66 28.04
N CYS A 396 -0.18 18.37 27.83
CA CYS A 396 -0.49 17.32 28.82
C CYS A 396 0.32 17.50 30.11
N ARG A 397 1.61 17.85 30.00
CA ARG A 397 2.46 18.18 31.16
C ARG A 397 1.95 19.39 31.92
N ASP A 398 1.61 20.47 31.21
CA ASP A 398 1.16 21.73 31.81
C ASP A 398 -0.16 21.56 32.58
N HIS A 399 -1.01 20.63 32.14
CA HIS A 399 -2.28 20.30 32.80
C HIS A 399 -2.20 19.07 33.72
N ALA A 400 -1.00 18.52 33.94
CA ALA A 400 -0.75 17.36 34.79
C ALA A 400 -1.67 16.16 34.48
N VAL A 401 -1.89 15.86 33.19
CA VAL A 401 -2.68 14.68 32.78
C VAL A 401 -1.95 13.42 33.27
N PRO A 402 -2.61 12.50 34.00
CA PRO A 402 -1.92 11.31 34.53
C PRO A 402 -1.35 10.42 33.42
N GLU A 403 -0.09 9.99 33.58
CA GLU A 403 0.59 9.13 32.59
C GLU A 403 -0.12 7.79 32.38
N GLU A 404 -0.63 7.19 33.46
CA GLU A 404 -1.38 5.91 33.44
C GLU A 404 -2.60 5.95 32.51
N ARG A 405 -3.23 7.13 32.38
CA ARG A 405 -4.37 7.34 31.48
C ARG A 405 -3.94 7.24 30.02
N LEU A 406 -2.76 7.78 29.68
CA LEU A 406 -2.21 7.68 28.33
C LEU A 406 -1.70 6.26 28.05
N GLU A 407 -1.12 5.58 29.04
CA GLU A 407 -0.74 4.17 28.93
C GLU A 407 -1.96 3.30 28.61
N GLN A 408 -3.09 3.52 29.29
CA GLN A 408 -4.34 2.81 29.02
C GLN A 408 -4.85 3.06 27.58
N LEU A 409 -4.68 4.29 27.06
CA LEU A 409 -4.98 4.56 25.66
C LEU A 409 -4.01 3.88 24.70
N CYS A 410 -2.70 3.85 25.00
CA CYS A 410 -1.71 3.11 24.21
C CYS A 410 -2.07 1.63 24.12
N ASP A 411 -2.38 1.00 25.26
CA ASP A 411 -2.80 -0.40 25.34
C ASP A 411 -4.08 -0.65 24.53
N TRP A 412 -5.08 0.24 24.65
CA TRP A 412 -6.30 0.13 23.86
C TRP A 412 -6.03 0.24 22.36
N VAL A 413 -5.18 1.17 21.93
CA VAL A 413 -4.80 1.28 20.51
C VAL A 413 -4.08 0.02 20.06
N GLN A 414 -3.10 -0.48 20.82
CA GLN A 414 -2.29 -1.63 20.45
C GLN A 414 -3.09 -2.94 20.41
N PHE A 415 -3.87 -3.22 21.45
CA PHE A 415 -4.52 -4.52 21.63
C PHE A 415 -6.00 -4.50 21.25
N GLY A 416 -6.66 -3.35 21.29
CA GLY A 416 -8.07 -3.20 20.92
C GLY A 416 -8.26 -2.78 19.45
N VAL A 417 -7.59 -1.70 19.03
CA VAL A 417 -7.75 -1.13 17.69
C VAL A 417 -6.90 -1.86 16.65
N LEU A 418 -5.62 -2.04 16.95
CA LEU A 418 -4.65 -2.73 16.09
C LEU A 418 -4.73 -4.26 16.23
N GLN A 419 -5.35 -4.77 17.30
CA GLN A 419 -5.50 -6.21 17.57
C GLN A 419 -4.16 -6.97 17.57
N CYS A 420 -3.07 -6.33 18.03
CA CYS A 420 -1.80 -7.01 18.25
C CYS A 420 -1.99 -8.15 19.25
N GLU A 421 -1.30 -9.28 19.07
CA GLU A 421 -1.31 -10.37 20.05
C GLU A 421 -0.76 -9.85 21.39
N ARG A 422 -1.49 -10.05 22.49
CA ARG A 422 -0.94 -9.82 23.82
C ARG A 422 0.17 -10.85 24.05
N PRO A 423 1.39 -10.45 24.44
CA PRO A 423 2.42 -11.43 24.78
C PRO A 423 1.90 -12.32 25.91
N THR A 424 1.78 -13.62 25.66
CA THR A 424 1.47 -14.59 26.72
C THR A 424 2.57 -14.53 27.78
N CYS A 425 2.24 -14.63 29.07
CA CYS A 425 3.19 -14.50 30.19
C CYS A 425 4.44 -15.39 30.12
N ALA A 426 4.51 -16.37 29.21
CA ALA A 426 5.71 -17.18 28.95
C ALA A 426 6.70 -16.55 27.95
N SER A 427 6.34 -15.44 27.29
CA SER A 427 7.14 -14.74 26.28
C SER A 427 7.38 -13.27 26.64
N LEU A 428 7.44 -12.95 27.95
CA LEU A 428 7.87 -11.65 28.46
C LEU A 428 9.32 -11.37 28.07
N VAL A 429 9.53 -10.89 26.84
CA VAL A 429 10.33 -9.69 26.69
C VAL A 429 9.29 -8.58 26.55
N PRO A 430 9.15 -7.66 27.52
CA PRO A 430 8.36 -6.45 27.28
C PRO A 430 8.95 -5.79 26.02
N TYR A 431 8.19 -4.92 25.33
CA TYR A 431 8.82 -3.87 24.52
C TYR A 431 10.12 -3.46 25.21
N PRO A 432 11.31 -3.62 24.61
CA PRO A 432 12.48 -3.75 25.44
C PRO A 432 12.71 -2.40 26.12
N ARG A 433 12.32 -2.33 27.40
CA ARG A 433 13.21 -1.81 28.42
C ARG A 433 14.44 -2.70 28.29
N ILE A 434 15.31 -2.38 27.33
CA ILE A 434 16.67 -2.89 27.29
C ILE A 434 17.20 -2.53 28.66
N GLN A 435 17.33 -3.54 29.53
CA GLN A 435 18.09 -3.42 30.74
C GLN A 435 19.49 -2.97 30.31
N THR A 436 19.79 -1.71 30.57
CA THR A 436 21.08 -1.08 30.29
C THR A 436 22.22 -1.71 31.09
N ASP A 437 21.91 -2.58 32.05
CA ASP A 437 22.87 -3.10 33.02
C ASP A 437 23.72 -4.27 32.53
N ARG A 438 23.59 -4.71 31.26
CA ARG A 438 24.48 -5.73 30.67
C ARG A 438 25.47 -5.22 29.62
N PHE A 439 25.52 -3.90 29.37
CA PHE A 439 26.46 -3.32 28.41
C PHE A 439 27.52 -2.38 29.02
N CYS A 440 27.54 -2.22 30.35
CA CYS A 440 28.65 -1.56 31.05
C CYS A 440 29.52 -2.62 31.74
N GLY A 441 30.44 -3.18 30.96
CA GLY A 441 31.45 -4.13 31.42
C GLY A 441 32.77 -3.92 30.69
N VAL A 442 33.28 -2.69 30.73
CA VAL A 442 34.72 -2.35 30.78
C VAL A 442 34.87 -1.16 31.71
#